data_AF-A0A1F5G117-F1
#
_entry.id   AF-A0A1F5G117-F1
#
_cell.length_a   1.000
_cell.length_b   1.000
_cell.length_c   1.000
_cell.angle_alpha   90.00
_cell.angle_beta   90.00
_cell.angle_gamma   90.00
#
_symmetry.space_group_name_H-M   'P 1'
#
loop_
_entity.id
_entity.type
_entity.pdbx_description
1 polymer ?
#
loop_
_entity_poly.entity_id
_entity_poly.type
_entity_poly.pdbx_seq_one_letter_code
_entity_poly.pdbx_strand_id
1 'polypeptide(L)'
;MDEVEMESKANSVIKWNKNAKLIISDVDETIADLYVPAEPAMVEELSALLQEGKSLFFVTGQSIKSLQWRIVYQIPKELRKGILLGHCSGAEVWGHDNEGNLKDQPFYSVYETAMTQEQKDKWRDIIKQLVSEFQLEVYDTMPVDEFKMKTGDNPRAVMLEDRGPQITFEVVNGYDLTPEQTAQLETEIPESNGAYDLRIPIVERAQQLLDEAELPVTPRIAGVFAVDLAVKGVSKTTSVRHVLGDEKVLSSIGLTKNDVENPQHIEVWGDKFSTVRGGTDRHISEALPKSVRSVDFREENPEEFEPGYNIVVWQGKKHLHQGLLEYLKARHHS
;
A
#
# COMPACT_ATOMS: atom_id res chain seq x y z
N MET A 1 42.46 11.04 24.90
CA MET A 1 41.67 11.17 23.67
C MET A 1 41.07 9.80 23.47
N ASP A 2 39.82 9.71 23.88
CA ASP A 2 39.15 8.51 24.32
C ASP A 2 38.72 7.63 23.14
N GLU A 3 39.23 6.40 23.12
CA GLU A 3 38.72 5.25 22.36
C GLU A 3 37.49 4.63 23.05
N VAL A 4 36.60 5.47 23.57
CA VAL A 4 35.39 5.06 24.30
C VAL A 4 34.20 5.79 23.71
N GLU A 5 33.75 5.36 22.53
CA GLU A 5 32.34 5.46 22.06
C GLU A 5 32.19 4.78 20.69
N MET A 6 32.70 3.56 20.57
CA MET A 6 32.16 2.57 19.63
C MET A 6 31.55 1.45 20.47
N GLU A 7 30.65 1.83 21.38
CA GLU A 7 29.75 0.86 21.98
C GLU A 7 28.90 0.30 20.86
N SER A 8 29.08 -1.01 20.66
CA SER A 8 28.19 -1.89 19.95
C SER A 8 26.75 -1.42 20.11
N LYS A 9 26.07 -1.11 18.98
CA LYS A 9 24.61 -1.25 18.93
C LYS A 9 24.33 -2.73 19.17
N ALA A 10 24.26 -3.11 20.45
CA ALA A 10 23.79 -4.41 20.86
C ALA A 10 22.44 -4.60 20.18
N ASN A 11 22.33 -5.68 19.38
CA ASN A 11 21.10 -6.12 18.75
C ASN A 11 20.05 -6.37 19.84
N SER A 12 19.36 -5.31 20.27
CA SER A 12 18.22 -5.44 21.15
C SER A 12 17.10 -6.02 20.32
N VAL A 13 16.78 -7.29 20.58
CA VAL A 13 15.61 -7.97 20.00
C VAL A 13 14.41 -7.03 20.10
N ILE A 14 13.78 -6.72 18.95
CA ILE A 14 12.60 -5.86 18.90
C ILE A 14 11.49 -6.50 19.73
N LYS A 15 11.02 -5.79 20.76
CA LYS A 15 9.93 -6.25 21.63
C LYS A 15 8.60 -5.61 21.21
N TRP A 16 7.52 -6.31 21.51
CA TRP A 16 6.15 -5.80 21.36
C TRP A 16 5.96 -4.43 22.04
N ASN A 17 5.32 -3.48 21.35
CA ASN A 17 4.94 -2.20 21.95
C ASN A 17 3.63 -2.35 22.74
N LYS A 18 3.74 -2.58 24.05
CA LYS A 18 2.59 -2.71 24.95
C LYS A 18 1.74 -1.42 25.05
N ASN A 19 2.29 -0.27 24.70
CA ASN A 19 1.62 1.02 24.80
C ASN A 19 0.90 1.43 23.50
N ALA A 20 1.06 0.67 22.40
CA ALA A 20 0.42 0.98 21.13
C ALA A 20 -1.11 0.97 21.27
N LYS A 21 -1.73 2.07 20.82
CA LYS A 21 -3.19 2.25 20.71
C LYS A 21 -3.63 2.32 19.26
N LEU A 22 -2.83 2.92 18.39
CA LEU A 22 -3.02 2.96 16.94
C LEU A 22 -1.88 2.23 16.26
N ILE A 23 -2.22 1.30 15.38
CA ILE A 23 -1.27 0.67 14.48
C ILE A 23 -1.62 1.11 13.06
N ILE A 24 -0.65 1.68 12.35
CA ILE A 24 -0.78 2.07 10.95
C ILE A 24 0.04 1.09 10.13
N SER A 25 -0.59 0.37 9.21
CA SER A 25 0.07 -0.73 8.51
C SER A 25 -0.09 -0.59 7.01
N ASP A 26 0.99 -0.83 6.27
CA ASP A 26 0.85 -1.33 4.90
C ASP A 26 0.15 -2.69 4.91
N VAL A 27 -0.33 -3.15 3.75
CA VAL A 27 -1.05 -4.42 3.62
C VAL A 27 -0.32 -5.45 2.79
N ASP A 28 0.20 -5.07 1.63
CA ASP A 28 0.76 -6.04 0.69
C ASP A 28 2.13 -6.47 1.18
N GLU A 29 2.38 -7.78 1.25
CA GLU A 29 3.59 -8.34 1.86
C GLU A 29 3.78 -8.00 3.36
N THR A 30 2.90 -7.19 3.98
CA THR A 30 2.93 -6.84 5.41
C THR A 30 1.83 -7.54 6.21
N ILE A 31 0.55 -7.39 5.83
CA ILE A 31 -0.58 -8.10 6.48
C ILE A 31 -0.90 -9.39 5.73
N ALA A 32 -0.88 -9.32 4.40
CA ALA A 32 -1.23 -10.42 3.52
C ALA A 32 -0.37 -10.39 2.26
N ASP A 33 -0.17 -11.54 1.63
CA ASP A 33 0.52 -11.60 0.35
C ASP A 33 -0.33 -10.98 -0.77
N LEU A 34 0.32 -10.54 -1.85
CA LEU A 34 -0.29 -9.78 -2.94
C LEU A 34 -1.44 -10.57 -3.59
N TYR A 35 -2.65 -9.99 -3.60
CA TYR A 35 -3.88 -10.63 -4.11
C TYR A 35 -4.28 -11.94 -3.41
N VAL A 36 -3.78 -12.20 -2.20
CA VAL A 36 -4.12 -13.38 -1.39
C VAL A 36 -4.82 -12.94 -0.10
N PRO A 37 -5.82 -13.69 0.41
CA PRO A 37 -6.38 -13.43 1.74
C PRO A 37 -5.32 -13.53 2.83
N ALA A 38 -5.45 -12.73 3.89
CA ALA A 38 -4.65 -12.90 5.10
C ALA A 38 -4.87 -14.31 5.67
N GLU A 39 -3.79 -14.92 6.16
CA GLU A 39 -3.86 -16.24 6.77
C GLU A 39 -4.77 -16.23 8.01
N PRO A 40 -5.47 -17.35 8.33
CA PRO A 40 -6.33 -17.42 9.50
C PRO A 40 -5.62 -17.00 10.80
N ALA A 41 -4.36 -17.40 10.99
CA ALA A 41 -3.57 -17.03 12.16
C ALA A 41 -3.27 -15.52 12.23
N MET A 42 -3.12 -14.84 11.09
CA MET A 42 -2.99 -13.39 11.04
C MET A 42 -4.31 -12.73 11.43
N VAL A 43 -5.44 -13.20 10.87
CA VAL A 43 -6.78 -12.71 11.19
C VAL A 43 -7.09 -12.86 12.70
N GLU A 44 -6.70 -13.99 13.29
CA GLU A 44 -6.83 -14.25 14.73
C GLU A 44 -6.07 -13.21 15.57
N GLU A 45 -4.80 -12.94 15.24
CA GLU A 45 -4.01 -11.95 15.98
C GLU A 45 -4.51 -10.51 15.79
N LEU A 46 -4.90 -10.12 14.58
CA LEU A 46 -5.50 -8.80 14.32
C LEU A 46 -6.81 -8.64 15.10
N SER A 47 -7.64 -9.70 15.17
CA SER A 47 -8.87 -9.71 15.95
C SER A 47 -8.60 -9.58 17.44
N ALA A 48 -7.56 -10.26 17.96
CA ALA A 48 -7.16 -10.14 19.37
C ALA A 48 -6.70 -8.72 19.72
N LEU A 49 -5.94 -8.05 18.84
CA LEU A 49 -5.55 -6.65 19.05
C LEU A 49 -6.76 -5.71 19.14
N LEU A 50 -7.75 -5.89 18.24
CA LEU A 50 -8.98 -5.11 18.26
C LEU A 50 -9.80 -5.36 19.54
N GLN A 51 -9.87 -6.60 20.02
CA GLN A 51 -10.51 -6.96 21.29
C GLN A 51 -9.82 -6.31 22.50
N GLU A 52 -8.52 -6.10 22.44
CA GLU A 52 -7.74 -5.38 23.45
C GLU A 52 -7.91 -3.86 23.39
N GLY A 53 -8.76 -3.36 22.48
CA GLY A 53 -9.03 -1.93 22.33
C GLY A 53 -7.99 -1.17 21.50
N LYS A 54 -7.15 -1.88 20.74
CA LYS A 54 -6.24 -1.24 19.76
C LYS A 54 -7.01 -0.95 18.48
N SER A 55 -6.62 0.10 17.79
CA SER A 55 -7.14 0.47 16.48
C SER A 55 -6.16 0.14 15.37
N LEU A 56 -6.67 -0.23 14.20
CA LEU A 56 -5.89 -0.54 13.02
C LEU A 56 -6.23 0.47 11.92
N PHE A 57 -5.20 1.00 11.26
CA PHE A 57 -5.35 1.80 10.06
C PHE A 57 -4.53 1.18 8.93
N PHE A 58 -5.22 0.52 8.00
CA PHE A 58 -4.59 -0.06 6.82
C PHE A 58 -4.42 0.99 5.74
N VAL A 59 -3.22 1.15 5.21
CA VAL A 59 -2.92 2.11 4.12
C VAL A 59 -2.24 1.37 2.97
N THR A 60 -2.92 1.21 1.84
CA THR A 60 -2.45 0.41 0.70
C THR A 60 -2.68 1.13 -0.63
N GLY A 61 -1.92 0.74 -1.66
CA GLY A 61 -2.20 1.10 -3.06
C GLY A 61 -3.43 0.38 -3.65
N GLN A 62 -3.89 -0.70 -3.01
CA GLN A 62 -4.99 -1.53 -3.48
C GLN A 62 -6.37 -0.88 -3.32
N SER A 63 -7.39 -1.47 -3.96
CA SER A 63 -8.78 -1.05 -3.84
C SER A 63 -9.37 -1.36 -2.46
N ILE A 64 -10.41 -0.61 -2.07
CA ILE A 64 -11.19 -0.94 -0.87
C ILE A 64 -11.80 -2.35 -0.94
N LYS A 65 -12.24 -2.78 -2.13
CA LYS A 65 -12.77 -4.13 -2.35
C LYS A 65 -11.70 -5.17 -2.00
N SER A 66 -10.47 -4.97 -2.48
CA SER A 66 -9.32 -5.85 -2.19
C SER A 66 -9.07 -5.98 -0.68
N LEU A 67 -8.98 -4.86 0.03
CA LEU A 67 -8.84 -4.85 1.50
C LEU A 67 -9.97 -5.60 2.20
N GLN A 68 -11.21 -5.38 1.75
CA GLN A 68 -12.37 -5.94 2.38
C GLN A 68 -12.37 -7.46 2.34
N TRP A 69 -12.22 -8.06 1.16
CA TRP A 69 -12.27 -9.52 1.06
C TRP A 69 -11.01 -10.21 1.60
N ARG A 70 -9.83 -9.59 1.46
CA ARG A 70 -8.57 -10.19 1.93
C ARG A 70 -8.42 -10.16 3.44
N ILE A 71 -8.95 -9.14 4.11
CA ILE A 71 -8.68 -8.91 5.53
C ILE A 71 -9.99 -8.68 6.29
N VAL A 72 -10.67 -7.58 5.99
CA VAL A 72 -11.72 -7.03 6.88
C VAL A 72 -12.90 -7.99 7.04
N TYR A 73 -13.33 -8.65 5.97
CA TYR A 73 -14.44 -9.59 5.99
C TYR A 73 -14.12 -10.89 6.72
N GLN A 74 -12.84 -11.19 6.92
CA GLN A 74 -12.39 -12.31 7.74
C GLN A 74 -12.41 -11.97 9.24
N ILE A 75 -12.33 -10.69 9.60
CA ILE A 75 -12.42 -10.22 11.00
C ILE A 75 -13.89 -10.21 11.46
N PRO A 76 -14.20 -10.64 12.70
CA PRO A 76 -15.55 -10.56 13.28
C PRO A 76 -16.15 -9.16 13.16
N LYS A 77 -17.42 -9.11 12.78
CA LYS A 77 -18.09 -7.87 12.34
C LYS A 77 -18.03 -6.79 13.40
N GLU A 78 -18.33 -7.14 14.65
CA GLU A 78 -18.37 -6.26 15.82
C GLU A 78 -17.02 -5.59 16.16
N LEU A 79 -15.90 -6.13 15.65
CA LEU A 79 -14.55 -5.57 15.85
C LEU A 79 -14.16 -4.55 14.78
N ARG A 80 -14.84 -4.54 13.63
CA ARG A 80 -14.46 -3.71 12.47
C ARG A 80 -14.56 -2.20 12.72
N LYS A 81 -15.34 -1.78 13.72
CA LYS A 81 -15.41 -0.39 14.18
C LYS A 81 -14.06 0.20 14.61
N GLY A 82 -13.09 -0.64 14.98
CA GLY A 82 -11.72 -0.21 15.28
C GLY A 82 -10.78 -0.14 14.06
N ILE A 83 -11.31 -0.26 12.84
CA ILE A 83 -10.52 -0.35 11.60
C ILE A 83 -10.83 0.84 10.67
N LEU A 84 -9.76 1.52 10.24
CA LEU A 84 -9.76 2.46 9.12
C LEU A 84 -9.10 1.86 7.88
N LEU A 85 -9.59 2.24 6.71
CA LEU A 85 -9.14 1.75 5.40
C LEU A 85 -8.75 2.93 4.51
N GLY A 86 -7.45 3.14 4.32
CA GLY A 86 -6.88 4.10 3.38
C GLY A 86 -6.49 3.38 2.09
N HIS A 87 -7.32 3.47 1.06
CA HIS A 87 -7.12 2.74 -0.19
C HIS A 87 -6.59 3.66 -1.30
N CYS A 88 -6.01 3.08 -2.35
CA CYS A 88 -5.35 3.83 -3.44
C CYS A 88 -4.33 4.86 -2.93
N SER A 89 -3.39 4.42 -2.07
CA SER A 89 -2.43 5.26 -1.35
C SER A 89 -3.08 6.32 -0.45
N GLY A 90 -4.32 6.07 -0.01
CA GLY A 90 -5.10 7.02 0.78
C GLY A 90 -5.68 8.15 -0.05
N ALA A 91 -6.13 7.87 -1.27
CA ALA A 91 -7.00 8.81 -1.98
C ALA A 91 -8.32 9.04 -1.23
N GLU A 92 -8.76 8.01 -0.51
CA GLU A 92 -9.89 8.06 0.40
C GLU A 92 -9.58 7.28 1.67
N VAL A 93 -10.16 7.71 2.79
CA VAL A 93 -10.20 6.92 4.02
C VAL A 93 -11.62 6.60 4.40
N TRP A 94 -11.85 5.31 4.58
CA TRP A 94 -13.13 4.76 5.01
C TRP A 94 -12.99 4.17 6.41
N GLY A 95 -14.13 3.94 7.05
CA GLY A 95 -14.21 3.17 8.29
C GLY A 95 -15.58 2.57 8.45
N HIS A 96 -15.87 2.09 9.65
CA HIS A 96 -17.06 1.31 9.92
C HIS A 96 -17.99 2.03 10.91
N ASP A 97 -19.27 1.66 10.91
CA ASP A 97 -20.25 2.04 11.93
C ASP A 97 -20.08 1.19 13.21
N ASN A 98 -20.96 1.42 14.20
CA ASN A 98 -20.90 0.70 15.48
C ASN A 98 -21.26 -0.79 15.34
N GLU A 99 -22.02 -1.12 14.30
CA GLU A 99 -22.42 -2.47 13.91
C GLU A 99 -21.36 -3.18 13.07
N GLY A 100 -20.27 -2.49 12.70
CA GLY A 100 -19.16 -3.01 11.91
C GLY A 100 -19.43 -3.09 10.41
N ASN A 101 -20.46 -2.41 9.89
CA ASN A 101 -20.64 -2.22 8.45
C ASN A 101 -19.74 -1.09 7.96
N LEU A 102 -19.31 -1.17 6.70
CA LEU A 102 -18.66 -0.03 6.06
C LEU A 102 -19.64 1.15 6.02
N LYS A 103 -19.16 2.35 6.33
CA LYS A 103 -19.96 3.57 6.19
C LYS A 103 -20.36 3.81 4.74
N ASP A 104 -21.48 4.50 4.54
CA ASP A 104 -22.00 4.86 3.21
C ASP A 104 -21.13 5.87 2.46
N GLN A 105 -20.25 6.60 3.17
CA GLN A 105 -19.37 7.62 2.64
C GLN A 105 -18.00 7.55 3.32
N PRO A 106 -16.91 7.89 2.60
CA PRO A 106 -15.59 8.00 3.21
C PRO A 106 -15.55 9.19 4.18
N PHE A 107 -14.61 9.15 5.12
CA PHE A 107 -14.28 10.31 5.96
C PHE A 107 -13.69 11.46 5.14
N TYR A 108 -12.91 11.12 4.11
CA TYR A 108 -12.48 12.07 3.09
C TYR A 108 -12.28 11.38 1.74
N SER A 109 -12.42 12.15 0.66
CA SER A 109 -12.09 11.72 -0.69
C SER A 109 -11.42 12.85 -1.47
N VAL A 110 -10.17 12.64 -1.86
CA VAL A 110 -9.46 13.54 -2.79
C VAL A 110 -10.11 13.46 -4.17
N TYR A 111 -10.62 12.30 -4.56
CA TYR A 111 -11.19 12.08 -5.88
C TYR A 111 -12.51 12.80 -6.11
N GLU A 112 -13.41 12.78 -5.13
CA GLU A 112 -14.67 13.52 -5.21
C GLU A 112 -14.47 15.04 -5.19
N THR A 113 -13.34 15.52 -4.63
CA THR A 113 -13.02 16.95 -4.58
C THR A 113 -12.19 17.43 -5.77
N ALA A 114 -11.33 16.57 -6.33
CA ALA A 114 -10.43 16.93 -7.42
C ALA A 114 -11.05 16.77 -8.81
N MET A 115 -12.07 15.92 -8.98
CA MET A 115 -12.62 15.58 -10.30
C MET A 115 -14.13 15.71 -10.37
N THR A 116 -14.61 16.35 -11.43
CA THR A 116 -16.02 16.34 -11.84
C THR A 116 -16.40 15.00 -12.47
N GLN A 117 -17.70 14.67 -12.54
CA GLN A 117 -18.15 13.44 -13.20
C GLN A 117 -17.71 13.36 -14.67
N GLU A 118 -17.74 14.48 -15.40
CA GLU A 118 -17.27 14.53 -16.80
C GLU A 118 -15.78 14.17 -16.92
N GLN A 119 -14.93 14.68 -16.02
CA GLN A 119 -13.51 14.32 -15.97
C GLN A 119 -13.30 12.84 -15.61
N LYS A 120 -14.12 12.29 -14.72
CA LYS A 120 -14.11 10.87 -14.35
C LYS A 120 -14.46 9.98 -15.55
N ASP A 121 -15.46 10.37 -16.34
CA ASP A 121 -15.87 9.64 -17.54
C ASP A 121 -14.79 9.75 -18.63
N LYS A 122 -14.26 10.96 -18.85
CA LYS A 122 -13.18 11.21 -19.81
C LYS A 122 -11.91 10.41 -19.50
N TRP A 123 -11.56 10.29 -18.22
CA TRP A 123 -10.44 9.45 -17.79
C TRP A 123 -10.64 7.99 -18.19
N ARG A 124 -11.83 7.43 -17.99
CA ARG A 124 -12.16 6.05 -18.37
C ARG A 124 -12.13 5.84 -19.88
N ASP A 125 -12.47 6.84 -20.67
CA ASP A 125 -12.33 6.78 -22.12
C ASP A 125 -10.85 6.77 -22.55
N ILE A 126 -9.98 7.53 -21.88
CA ILE A 126 -8.52 7.45 -22.08
C ILE A 126 -7.99 6.05 -21.75
N ILE A 127 -8.47 5.42 -20.67
CA ILE A 127 -8.09 4.03 -20.36
C ILE A 127 -8.49 3.07 -21.48
N LYS A 128 -9.71 3.18 -22.02
CA LYS A 128 -10.14 2.35 -23.17
C LYS A 128 -9.28 2.62 -24.41
N GLN A 129 -8.90 3.87 -24.64
CA GLN A 129 -8.02 4.25 -25.73
C GLN A 129 -6.64 3.60 -25.56
N LEU A 130 -6.04 3.63 -24.37
CA LEU A 130 -4.77 2.96 -24.09
C LEU A 130 -4.86 1.44 -24.31
N VAL A 131 -5.92 0.80 -23.80
CA VAL A 131 -6.17 -0.64 -24.03
C VAL A 131 -6.22 -0.95 -25.52
N SER A 132 -6.90 -0.12 -26.31
CA SER A 132 -7.01 -0.31 -27.76
C SER A 132 -5.70 -0.02 -28.51
N GLU A 133 -5.00 1.07 -28.20
CA GLU A 133 -3.77 1.50 -28.87
C GLU A 133 -2.64 0.48 -28.66
N PHE A 134 -2.51 -0.06 -27.44
CA PHE A 134 -1.50 -1.05 -27.10
C PHE A 134 -2.00 -2.51 -27.31
N GLN A 135 -3.22 -2.69 -27.80
CA GLN A 135 -3.83 -4.00 -28.06
C GLN A 135 -3.77 -4.92 -26.82
N LEU A 136 -4.07 -4.36 -25.64
CA LEU A 136 -3.96 -5.07 -24.36
C LEU A 136 -5.12 -6.07 -24.19
N GLU A 137 -4.79 -7.27 -23.74
CA GLU A 137 -5.76 -8.28 -23.33
C GLU A 137 -6.02 -8.13 -21.83
N VAL A 138 -7.20 -7.60 -21.49
CA VAL A 138 -7.52 -7.21 -20.11
C VAL A 138 -8.16 -8.37 -19.34
N TYR A 139 -7.64 -8.60 -18.13
CA TYR A 139 -8.16 -9.57 -17.15
C TYR A 139 -8.51 -8.87 -15.83
N ASP A 140 -9.39 -9.50 -15.05
CA ASP A 140 -9.59 -9.12 -13.64
C ASP A 140 -8.32 -9.40 -12.82
N THR A 141 -8.11 -8.65 -11.74
CA THR A 141 -7.00 -8.90 -10.81
C THR A 141 -7.13 -10.26 -10.12
N MET A 142 -6.04 -11.02 -10.11
CA MET A 142 -5.93 -12.35 -9.52
C MET A 142 -4.50 -12.59 -9.01
N PRO A 143 -4.22 -13.68 -8.26
CA PRO A 143 -2.85 -14.05 -7.91
C PRO A 143 -1.96 -14.18 -9.14
N VAL A 144 -0.69 -13.75 -9.03
CA VAL A 144 0.26 -13.70 -10.15
C VAL A 144 0.44 -15.07 -10.82
N ASP A 145 0.52 -16.14 -10.03
CA ASP A 145 0.68 -17.50 -10.57
C ASP A 145 -0.56 -17.94 -11.37
N GLU A 146 -1.76 -17.60 -10.88
CA GLU A 146 -3.01 -17.89 -11.60
C GLU A 146 -3.07 -17.12 -12.92
N PHE A 147 -2.68 -15.85 -12.90
CA PHE A 147 -2.61 -15.02 -14.08
C PHE A 147 -1.66 -15.63 -15.12
N LYS A 148 -0.43 -15.96 -14.73
CA LYS A 148 0.57 -16.59 -15.62
C LYS A 148 0.11 -17.93 -16.17
N MET A 149 -0.56 -18.77 -15.38
CA MET A 149 -1.14 -20.01 -15.87
C MET A 149 -2.19 -19.78 -16.97
N LYS A 150 -2.95 -18.69 -16.88
CA LYS A 150 -4.04 -18.37 -17.80
C LYS A 150 -3.56 -17.72 -19.09
N THR A 151 -2.51 -16.91 -19.01
CA THR A 151 -2.05 -16.06 -20.12
C THR A 151 -0.77 -16.58 -20.78
N GLY A 152 -0.06 -17.51 -20.13
CA GLY A 152 1.33 -17.82 -20.47
C GLY A 152 2.19 -16.56 -20.40
N ASP A 153 3.15 -16.46 -21.32
CA ASP A 153 4.09 -15.33 -21.42
C ASP A 153 3.60 -14.21 -22.34
N ASN A 154 2.29 -14.10 -22.59
CA ASN A 154 1.74 -13.04 -23.46
C ASN A 154 2.02 -11.65 -22.85
N PRO A 155 2.88 -10.81 -23.47
CA PRO A 155 3.26 -9.52 -22.92
C PRO A 155 2.13 -8.48 -22.95
N ARG A 156 1.09 -8.71 -23.76
CA ARG A 156 -0.09 -7.83 -23.87
C ARG A 156 -1.19 -8.18 -22.87
N ALA A 157 -1.10 -9.34 -22.22
CA ALA A 157 -2.02 -9.68 -21.16
C ALA A 157 -1.72 -8.82 -19.94
N VAL A 158 -2.74 -8.10 -19.46
CA VAL A 158 -2.65 -7.23 -18.28
C VAL A 158 -3.83 -7.47 -17.36
N MET A 159 -3.64 -7.32 -16.05
CA MET A 159 -4.79 -7.14 -15.16
C MET A 159 -5.12 -5.66 -15.09
N LEU A 160 -6.41 -5.30 -15.15
CA LEU A 160 -6.86 -3.92 -15.05
C LEU A 160 -7.86 -3.79 -13.91
N GLU A 161 -7.62 -2.85 -13.01
CA GLU A 161 -8.56 -2.53 -11.94
C GLU A 161 -8.87 -1.03 -11.94
N ASP A 162 -10.13 -0.67 -12.17
CA ASP A 162 -10.64 0.67 -11.87
C ASP A 162 -11.05 0.72 -10.39
N ARG A 163 -10.24 1.39 -9.59
CA ARG A 163 -10.44 1.50 -8.14
C ARG A 163 -11.24 2.75 -7.76
N GLY A 164 -11.60 3.61 -8.72
CA GLY A 164 -12.16 4.94 -8.51
C GLY A 164 -11.10 6.03 -8.66
N PRO A 165 -10.36 6.38 -7.58
CA PRO A 165 -9.34 7.44 -7.57
C PRO A 165 -7.99 7.01 -8.17
N GLN A 166 -7.85 5.73 -8.49
CA GLN A 166 -6.70 5.13 -9.14
C GLN A 166 -7.17 4.06 -10.12
N ILE A 167 -6.57 4.00 -11.29
CA ILE A 167 -6.75 2.92 -12.25
C ILE A 167 -5.38 2.29 -12.48
N THR A 168 -5.27 0.98 -12.26
CA THR A 168 -3.99 0.27 -12.29
C THR A 168 -3.98 -0.77 -13.39
N PHE A 169 -2.93 -0.75 -14.21
CA PHE A 169 -2.55 -1.86 -15.09
C PHE A 169 -1.46 -2.68 -14.41
N GLU A 170 -1.71 -3.96 -14.17
CA GLU A 170 -0.69 -4.93 -13.75
C GLU A 170 -0.11 -5.60 -14.99
N VAL A 171 1.09 -5.19 -15.37
CA VAL A 171 1.77 -5.56 -16.62
C VAL A 171 2.71 -6.74 -16.36
N VAL A 172 2.20 -7.80 -15.73
CA VAL A 172 2.99 -8.94 -15.17
C VAL A 172 3.90 -9.61 -16.19
N ASN A 173 3.49 -9.69 -17.45
CA ASN A 173 4.29 -10.33 -18.51
C ASN A 173 4.93 -9.31 -19.45
N GLY A 174 4.66 -8.02 -19.27
CA GLY A 174 5.09 -6.95 -20.17
C GLY A 174 6.27 -6.14 -19.63
N TYR A 175 6.88 -6.54 -18.53
CA TYR A 175 8.11 -5.95 -17.99
C TYR A 175 9.28 -6.94 -18.16
N ASP A 176 10.50 -6.41 -18.28
CA ASP A 176 11.72 -7.23 -18.47
C ASP A 176 11.64 -8.19 -19.69
N LEU A 177 11.13 -7.67 -20.79
CA LEU A 177 10.88 -8.42 -22.03
C LEU A 177 12.19 -8.73 -22.77
N THR A 178 12.23 -9.91 -23.38
CA THR A 178 13.32 -10.27 -24.30
C THR A 178 13.16 -9.57 -25.66
N PRO A 179 14.23 -9.50 -26.47
CA PRO A 179 14.12 -9.00 -27.85
C PRO A 179 13.09 -9.76 -28.69
N GLU A 180 12.97 -11.07 -28.50
CA GLU A 180 12.01 -11.92 -29.24
C GLU A 180 10.56 -11.65 -28.85
N GLN A 181 10.30 -11.36 -27.56
CA GLN A 181 8.97 -10.95 -27.11
C GLN A 181 8.62 -9.55 -27.61
N THR A 182 9.60 -8.64 -27.62
CA THR A 182 9.42 -7.28 -28.14
C THR A 182 9.13 -7.27 -29.64
N ALA A 183 9.76 -8.15 -30.42
CA ALA A 183 9.49 -8.28 -31.86
C ALA A 183 8.06 -8.72 -32.19
N GLN A 184 7.30 -9.26 -31.23
CA GLN A 184 5.89 -9.62 -31.38
C GLN A 184 4.95 -8.43 -31.09
N LEU A 185 5.50 -7.31 -30.63
CA LEU A 185 4.76 -6.10 -30.34
C LEU A 185 4.87 -5.15 -31.55
N GLU A 186 3.73 -4.62 -31.99
CA GLU A 186 3.69 -3.62 -33.07
C GLU A 186 4.15 -2.24 -32.59
N THR A 187 4.26 -2.06 -31.27
CA THR A 187 4.72 -0.84 -30.62
C THR A 187 6.22 -0.91 -30.36
N GLU A 188 6.94 0.15 -30.70
CA GLU A 188 8.35 0.30 -30.35
C GLU A 188 8.49 0.44 -28.82
N ILE A 189 9.21 -0.48 -28.19
CA ILE A 189 9.52 -0.42 -26.76
C ILE A 189 10.98 -0.01 -26.64
N PRO A 190 11.30 1.09 -25.94
CA PRO A 190 12.69 1.47 -25.72
C PRO A 190 13.36 0.48 -24.75
N GLU A 191 14.63 0.17 -25.01
CA GLU A 191 15.46 -0.57 -24.07
C GLU A 191 15.82 0.32 -22.88
N SER A 192 15.59 -0.15 -21.66
CA SER A 192 15.91 0.52 -20.41
C SER A 192 16.63 -0.46 -19.49
N ASN A 193 17.84 -0.09 -19.03
CA ASN A 193 18.67 -0.91 -18.16
C ASN A 193 18.96 -2.35 -18.68
N GLY A 194 18.99 -2.53 -20.01
CA GLY A 194 19.27 -3.84 -20.63
C GLY A 194 18.04 -4.72 -20.89
N ALA A 195 16.82 -4.19 -20.69
CA ALA A 195 15.58 -4.91 -20.94
C ALA A 195 14.51 -4.00 -21.58
N TYR A 196 13.51 -4.62 -22.20
CA TYR A 196 12.37 -3.91 -22.78
C TYR A 196 11.18 -3.89 -21.79
N ASP A 197 10.52 -2.75 -21.64
CA ASP A 197 9.45 -2.57 -20.64
C ASP A 197 8.23 -1.85 -21.23
N LEU A 198 7.13 -2.59 -21.42
CA LEU A 198 5.88 -2.08 -21.99
C LEU A 198 5.24 -0.98 -21.13
N ARG A 199 5.60 -0.90 -19.85
CA ARG A 199 5.07 0.13 -18.94
C ARG A 199 5.52 1.53 -19.33
N ILE A 200 6.74 1.68 -19.85
CA ILE A 200 7.32 2.98 -20.21
C ILE A 200 6.46 3.67 -21.29
N PRO A 201 6.23 3.09 -22.47
CA PRO A 201 5.42 3.73 -23.49
C PRO A 201 3.95 3.90 -23.07
N ILE A 202 3.39 2.99 -22.25
CA ILE A 202 2.05 3.17 -21.67
C ILE A 202 1.99 4.42 -20.79
N VAL A 203 2.97 4.62 -19.91
CA VAL A 203 3.04 5.79 -19.02
C VAL A 203 3.19 7.09 -19.81
N GLU A 204 4.09 7.11 -20.79
CA GLU A 204 4.32 8.29 -21.63
C GLU A 204 3.06 8.67 -22.43
N ARG A 205 2.43 7.67 -23.06
CA ARG A 205 1.19 7.89 -23.82
C ARG A 205 0.03 8.30 -22.91
N ALA A 206 -0.09 7.69 -21.74
CA ALA A 206 -1.08 8.08 -20.74
C ALA A 206 -0.87 9.53 -20.30
N GLN A 207 0.38 9.95 -20.03
CA GLN A 207 0.69 11.32 -19.61
C GLN A 207 0.25 12.32 -20.67
N GLN A 208 0.56 12.05 -21.94
CA GLN A 208 0.13 12.90 -23.06
C GLN A 208 -1.40 13.03 -23.10
N LEU A 209 -2.13 11.92 -23.09
CA LEU A 209 -3.60 11.93 -23.19
C LEU A 209 -4.27 12.62 -21.99
N LEU A 210 -3.71 12.44 -20.79
CA LEU A 210 -4.20 13.08 -19.57
C LEU A 210 -3.96 14.59 -19.59
N ASP A 211 -2.80 15.05 -20.08
CA ASP A 211 -2.49 16.47 -20.20
C ASP A 211 -3.34 17.15 -21.28
N GLU A 212 -3.53 16.51 -22.43
CA GLU A 212 -4.42 16.98 -23.50
C GLU A 212 -5.87 17.15 -23.02
N ALA A 213 -6.31 16.31 -22.09
CA ALA A 213 -7.63 16.36 -21.48
C ALA A 213 -7.69 17.20 -20.18
N GLU A 214 -6.60 17.84 -19.79
CA GLU A 214 -6.46 18.63 -18.56
C GLU A 214 -6.92 17.88 -17.28
N LEU A 215 -6.65 16.58 -17.22
CA LEU A 215 -7.07 15.75 -16.10
C LEU A 215 -6.06 15.82 -14.93
N PRO A 216 -6.52 15.91 -13.68
CA PRO A 216 -5.65 15.96 -12.50
C PRO A 216 -5.19 14.54 -12.10
N VAL A 217 -4.70 13.77 -13.07
CA VAL A 217 -4.22 12.39 -12.90
C VAL A 217 -2.75 12.32 -13.31
N THR A 218 -1.97 11.50 -12.63
CA THR A 218 -0.57 11.24 -12.98
C THR A 218 -0.36 9.74 -13.16
N PRO A 219 0.15 9.30 -14.32
CA PRO A 219 0.63 7.95 -14.52
C PRO A 219 2.01 7.78 -13.88
N ARG A 220 2.26 6.63 -13.26
CA ARG A 220 3.56 6.27 -12.67
C ARG A 220 3.77 4.77 -12.74
N ILE A 221 5.01 4.34 -12.89
CA ILE A 221 5.39 2.95 -12.65
C ILE A 221 5.30 2.70 -11.15
N ALA A 222 4.58 1.65 -10.76
CA ALA A 222 4.34 1.29 -9.37
C ALA A 222 4.69 -0.18 -9.11
N GLY A 223 5.23 -0.46 -7.93
CA GLY A 223 5.66 -1.81 -7.56
C GLY A 223 6.63 -2.43 -8.57
N VAL A 224 6.55 -3.75 -8.72
CA VAL A 224 7.44 -4.50 -9.61
C VAL A 224 6.98 -4.43 -11.07
N PHE A 225 5.68 -4.44 -11.32
CA PHE A 225 5.10 -4.63 -12.66
C PHE A 225 3.87 -3.77 -12.97
N ALA A 226 3.53 -2.79 -12.12
CA ALA A 226 2.31 -2.02 -12.29
C ALA A 226 2.55 -0.66 -12.98
N VAL A 227 1.50 -0.14 -13.62
CA VAL A 227 1.32 1.27 -13.96
C VAL A 227 0.09 1.77 -13.24
N ASP A 228 0.29 2.72 -12.32
CA ASP A 228 -0.78 3.41 -11.62
C ASP A 228 -1.08 4.73 -12.32
N LEU A 229 -2.33 4.94 -12.70
CA LEU A 229 -2.87 6.26 -13.04
C LEU A 229 -3.64 6.72 -11.80
N ALA A 230 -3.12 7.70 -11.07
CA ALA A 230 -3.70 8.12 -9.80
C ALA A 230 -3.99 9.62 -9.78
N VAL A 231 -5.03 10.04 -9.05
CA VAL A 231 -5.31 11.46 -8.82
C VAL A 231 -4.10 12.16 -8.19
N LYS A 232 -3.77 13.35 -8.70
CA LYS A 232 -2.64 14.18 -8.23
C LYS A 232 -2.81 14.53 -6.75
N GLY A 233 -1.70 14.57 -6.02
CA GLY A 233 -1.67 14.94 -4.60
C GLY A 233 -2.04 13.81 -3.63
N VAL A 234 -2.23 12.58 -4.10
CA VAL A 234 -2.48 11.42 -3.25
C VAL A 234 -1.17 10.76 -2.81
N SER A 235 -1.01 10.60 -1.50
CA SER A 235 0.07 9.78 -0.91
C SER A 235 -0.31 9.22 0.45
N LYS A 236 0.36 8.13 0.86
CA LYS A 236 0.24 7.55 2.22
C LYS A 236 0.50 8.60 3.31
N THR A 237 1.35 9.59 3.04
CA THR A 237 1.60 10.70 3.98
C THR A 237 0.37 11.56 4.20
N THR A 238 -0.31 11.94 3.11
CA THR A 238 -1.47 12.83 3.17
C THR A 238 -2.64 12.19 3.91
N SER A 239 -2.87 10.89 3.71
CA SER A 239 -3.94 10.15 4.40
C SER A 239 -3.73 10.07 5.90
N VAL A 240 -2.51 9.73 6.31
CA VAL A 240 -2.15 9.64 7.73
C VAL A 240 -2.28 11.00 8.40
N ARG A 241 -1.75 12.06 7.79
CA ARG A 241 -1.91 13.43 8.34
C ARG A 241 -3.37 13.83 8.48
N HIS A 242 -4.22 13.48 7.51
CA HIS A 242 -5.64 13.79 7.57
C HIS A 242 -6.32 13.05 8.73
N VAL A 243 -6.12 11.73 8.85
CA VAL A 243 -6.70 10.91 9.92
C VAL A 243 -6.29 11.41 11.30
N LEU A 244 -5.00 11.71 11.51
CA LEU A 244 -4.51 12.19 12.80
C LEU A 244 -4.90 13.64 13.10
N GLY A 245 -5.20 14.42 12.05
CA GLY A 245 -5.66 15.80 12.17
C GLY A 245 -7.15 15.93 12.52
N ASP A 246 -7.98 14.93 12.19
CA ASP A 246 -9.44 14.98 12.31
C ASP A 246 -9.96 14.22 13.55
N GLU A 247 -10.48 14.96 14.53
CA GLU A 247 -11.07 14.40 15.75
C GLU A 247 -12.27 13.48 15.49
N LYS A 248 -13.07 13.74 14.45
CA LYS A 248 -14.21 12.90 14.12
C LYS A 248 -13.75 11.54 13.63
N VAL A 249 -12.68 11.49 12.84
CA VAL A 249 -12.09 10.23 12.39
C VAL A 249 -11.51 9.46 13.57
N LEU A 250 -10.69 10.10 14.41
CA LEU A 250 -10.12 9.46 15.60
C LEU A 250 -11.19 8.92 16.55
N SER A 251 -12.21 9.72 16.85
CA SER A 251 -13.30 9.30 17.74
C SER A 251 -14.08 8.10 17.20
N SER A 252 -14.15 7.95 15.87
CA SER A 252 -14.85 6.82 15.24
C SER A 252 -14.20 5.46 15.50
N ILE A 253 -12.89 5.45 15.77
CA ILE A 253 -12.13 4.25 16.18
C ILE A 253 -11.82 4.23 17.68
N GLY A 254 -12.44 5.12 18.47
CA GLY A 254 -12.25 5.17 19.92
C GLY A 254 -10.95 5.82 20.38
N LEU A 255 -10.32 6.65 19.54
CA LEU A 255 -9.10 7.40 19.87
C LEU A 255 -9.38 8.89 20.06
N THR A 256 -8.47 9.56 20.76
CA THR A 256 -8.45 11.02 20.96
C THR A 256 -7.18 11.64 20.37
N LYS A 257 -7.13 12.97 20.25
CA LYS A 257 -5.92 13.71 19.85
C LYS A 257 -4.72 13.37 20.74
N ASN A 258 -4.94 13.33 22.06
CA ASN A 258 -3.89 13.00 23.03
C ASN A 258 -3.31 11.60 22.82
N ASP A 259 -4.11 10.66 22.31
CA ASP A 259 -3.63 9.31 22.02
C ASP A 259 -2.62 9.33 20.87
N VAL A 260 -2.83 10.16 19.85
CA VAL A 260 -1.97 10.21 18.66
C VAL A 260 -0.85 11.24 18.74
N GLU A 261 -0.87 12.12 19.73
CA GLU A 261 0.24 13.04 20.02
C GLU A 261 1.41 12.34 20.74
N ASN A 262 1.15 11.23 21.46
CA ASN A 262 2.20 10.46 22.12
C ASN A 262 2.82 9.44 21.14
N PRO A 263 4.11 9.56 20.78
CA PRO A 263 4.74 8.64 19.82
C PRO A 263 4.74 7.17 20.25
N GLN A 264 4.64 6.87 21.55
CA GLN A 264 4.61 5.48 22.03
C GLN A 264 3.25 4.79 21.82
N HIS A 265 2.19 5.57 21.58
CA HIS A 265 0.86 5.04 21.31
C HIS A 265 0.63 4.73 19.83
N ILE A 266 1.56 5.11 18.96
CA ILE A 266 1.50 4.81 17.52
C ILE A 266 2.60 3.83 17.17
N GLU A 267 2.30 2.87 16.32
CA GLU A 267 3.30 2.04 15.67
C GLU A 267 3.00 1.90 14.18
N VAL A 268 4.05 1.91 13.37
CA VAL A 268 3.95 1.71 11.92
C VAL A 268 4.48 0.33 11.56
N TRP A 269 3.76 -0.41 10.72
CA TRP A 269 4.18 -1.68 10.15
C TRP A 269 4.25 -1.59 8.63
N GLY A 270 5.32 -2.11 8.04
CA GLY A 270 5.51 -2.14 6.60
C GLY A 270 6.59 -3.12 6.18
N ASP A 271 6.87 -3.16 4.89
CA ASP A 271 7.90 -4.02 4.30
C ASP A 271 8.85 -3.27 3.35
N LYS A 272 8.63 -1.97 3.09
CA LYS A 272 9.53 -1.18 2.23
C LYS A 272 9.71 0.25 2.74
N PHE A 273 10.77 0.49 3.50
CA PHE A 273 11.18 1.80 4.02
C PHE A 273 12.42 2.39 3.33
N SER A 274 13.19 1.61 2.57
CA SER A 274 14.40 2.07 1.86
C SER A 274 14.15 3.28 0.95
N THR A 275 14.98 4.31 1.08
CA THR A 275 14.99 5.48 0.18
C THR A 275 15.62 5.17 -1.18
N VAL A 276 16.49 4.16 -1.24
CA VAL A 276 17.22 3.75 -2.45
C VAL A 276 16.36 2.83 -3.33
N ARG A 277 15.58 1.94 -2.70
CA ARG A 277 14.77 0.92 -3.41
C ARG A 277 13.30 1.32 -3.54
N GLY A 278 13.01 2.62 -3.45
CA GLY A 278 11.67 3.17 -3.71
C GLY A 278 10.63 2.80 -2.65
N GLY A 279 11.02 2.57 -1.40
CA GLY A 279 10.16 2.05 -0.35
C GLY A 279 9.02 2.98 0.04
N THR A 280 7.80 2.65 -0.39
CA THR A 280 6.63 3.53 -0.25
C THR A 280 6.11 3.66 1.17
N ASP A 281 6.48 2.75 2.09
CA ASP A 281 5.96 2.75 3.46
C ASP A 281 6.63 3.81 4.33
N ARG A 282 7.83 4.27 3.94
CA ARG A 282 8.47 5.43 4.56
C ARG A 282 7.57 6.66 4.59
N HIS A 283 6.69 6.80 3.59
CA HIS A 283 5.74 7.91 3.52
C HIS A 283 4.68 7.88 4.63
N ILE A 284 4.41 6.72 5.24
CA ILE A 284 3.61 6.61 6.47
C ILE A 284 4.39 7.23 7.63
N SER A 285 5.67 6.87 7.80
CA SER A 285 6.53 7.42 8.86
C SER A 285 6.75 8.93 8.71
N GLU A 286 6.89 9.43 7.49
CA GLU A 286 7.03 10.87 7.19
C GLU A 286 5.80 11.71 7.59
N ALA A 287 4.65 11.08 7.81
CA ALA A 287 3.46 11.74 8.35
C ALA A 287 3.50 11.94 9.87
N LEU A 288 4.46 11.31 10.55
CA LEU A 288 4.49 11.15 12.01
C LEU A 288 5.73 11.82 12.62
N PRO A 289 5.72 12.08 13.94
CA PRO A 289 6.93 12.43 14.67
C PRO A 289 8.01 11.36 14.46
N LYS A 290 9.26 11.77 14.21
CA LYS A 290 10.39 10.88 13.94
C LYS A 290 10.63 9.80 15.01
N SER A 291 10.17 10.04 16.24
CA SER A 291 10.27 9.12 17.37
C SER A 291 9.26 7.96 17.34
N VAL A 292 8.20 8.04 16.52
CA VAL A 292 7.25 6.94 16.33
C VAL A 292 7.98 5.74 15.76
N ARG A 293 7.82 4.58 16.40
CA ARG A 293 8.47 3.36 15.94
C ARG A 293 7.81 2.85 14.68
N SER A 294 8.63 2.58 13.67
CA SER A 294 8.26 1.85 12.46
C SER A 294 9.01 0.53 12.43
N VAL A 295 8.31 -0.57 12.22
CA VAL A 295 8.90 -1.91 12.11
C VAL A 295 8.82 -2.35 10.66
N ASP A 296 9.99 -2.63 10.10
CA ASP A 296 10.15 -3.22 8.78
C ASP A 296 10.21 -4.73 8.91
N PHE A 297 9.31 -5.44 8.23
CA PHE A 297 9.30 -6.90 8.23
C PHE A 297 10.10 -7.52 7.07
N ARG A 298 10.60 -6.72 6.14
CA ARG A 298 11.56 -7.13 5.10
C ARG A 298 12.98 -6.97 5.61
N GLU A 299 13.90 -7.80 5.10
CA GLU A 299 15.33 -7.64 5.33
C GLU A 299 15.89 -6.49 4.47
N GLU A 300 15.65 -5.25 4.89
CA GLU A 300 16.26 -4.07 4.27
C GLU A 300 17.56 -3.66 4.99
N ASN A 301 18.43 -2.95 4.27
CA ASN A 301 19.63 -2.37 4.87
C ASN A 301 19.25 -1.09 5.64
N PRO A 302 19.45 -1.02 6.98
CA PRO A 302 19.12 0.17 7.76
C PRO A 302 19.85 1.46 7.33
N GLU A 303 20.98 1.34 6.64
CA GLU A 303 21.70 2.50 6.09
C GLU A 303 20.96 3.16 4.92
N GLU A 304 20.01 2.47 4.30
CA GLU A 304 19.17 3.00 3.21
C GLU A 304 17.94 3.77 3.74
N PHE A 305 17.71 3.81 5.05
CA PHE A 305 16.56 4.48 5.66
C PHE A 305 16.77 5.99 5.83
N GLU A 306 15.66 6.73 5.82
CA GLU A 306 15.67 8.18 6.03
C GLU A 306 16.24 8.55 7.42
N PRO A 307 17.27 9.41 7.50
CA PRO A 307 17.93 9.71 8.77
C PRO A 307 17.03 10.31 9.86
N GLY A 308 17.19 9.77 11.06
CA GLY A 308 16.56 10.25 12.29
C GLY A 308 15.16 9.70 12.54
N TYR A 309 14.57 8.94 11.61
CA TYR A 309 13.35 8.19 11.88
C TYR A 309 13.65 6.91 12.68
N ASN A 310 12.76 6.56 13.61
CA ASN A 310 12.85 5.34 14.41
C ASN A 310 12.33 4.13 13.63
N ILE A 311 13.04 3.77 12.55
CA ILE A 311 12.75 2.59 11.74
C ILE A 311 13.67 1.45 12.19
N VAL A 312 13.08 0.29 12.50
CA VAL A 312 13.80 -0.90 12.96
C VAL A 312 13.44 -2.10 12.09
N VAL A 313 14.45 -2.89 11.72
CA VAL A 313 14.27 -4.11 10.92
C VAL A 313 13.99 -5.30 11.83
N TRP A 314 12.91 -6.03 11.56
CA TRP A 314 12.54 -7.24 12.29
C TRP A 314 13.66 -8.28 12.23
N GLN A 315 14.06 -8.78 13.40
CA GLN A 315 15.17 -9.73 13.57
C GLN A 315 14.68 -11.16 13.88
N GLY A 316 13.42 -11.48 13.60
CA GLY A 316 12.88 -12.82 13.80
C GLY A 316 13.36 -13.81 12.75
N LYS A 317 12.80 -15.02 12.77
CA LYS A 317 13.16 -16.08 11.81
C LYS A 317 12.39 -15.96 10.50
N LYS A 318 11.26 -15.28 10.51
CA LYS A 318 10.40 -15.06 9.35
C LYS A 318 10.37 -13.57 8.99
N HIS A 319 10.00 -13.29 7.75
CA HIS A 319 9.94 -11.94 7.17
C HIS A 319 8.61 -11.71 6.46
N LEU A 320 8.38 -10.47 6.02
CA LEU A 320 7.14 -10.03 5.40
C LEU A 320 5.95 -10.33 6.33
N HIS A 321 4.78 -10.67 5.78
CA HIS A 321 3.58 -11.00 6.55
C HIS A 321 3.79 -12.13 7.57
N GLN A 322 4.68 -13.08 7.29
CA GLN A 322 5.06 -14.12 8.24
C GLN A 322 5.90 -13.61 9.40
N GLY A 323 6.77 -12.62 9.15
CA GLY A 323 7.53 -11.92 10.18
C GLY A 323 6.64 -11.10 11.09
N LEU A 324 5.63 -10.40 10.54
CA LEU A 324 4.61 -9.73 11.33
C LEU A 324 3.84 -10.74 12.20
N LEU A 325 3.43 -11.88 11.65
CA LEU A 325 2.73 -12.91 12.43
C LEU A 325 3.61 -13.45 13.58
N GLU A 326 4.90 -13.64 13.34
CA GLU A 326 5.87 -14.02 14.39
C GLU A 326 5.96 -12.93 15.48
N TYR A 327 6.06 -11.67 15.08
CA TYR A 327 6.09 -10.51 15.98
C TYR A 327 4.83 -10.40 16.84
N LEU A 328 3.66 -10.57 16.23
CA LEU A 328 2.37 -10.56 16.92
C LEU A 328 2.25 -11.69 17.94
N LYS A 329 2.69 -12.91 17.60
CA LYS A 329 2.66 -14.04 18.52
C LYS A 329 3.63 -13.89 19.69
N ALA A 330 4.77 -13.23 19.48
CA ALA A 330 5.75 -12.95 20.54
C ALA A 330 5.16 -12.11 21.69
N ARG A 331 4.10 -11.33 21.41
CA ARG A 331 3.35 -10.53 22.40
C ARG A 331 2.87 -11.35 23.59
N HIS A 332 2.43 -12.58 23.36
CA HIS A 332 1.89 -13.48 24.38
C HIS A 332 2.97 -14.05 25.32
N HIS A 333 4.25 -13.84 25.00
CA HIS A 333 5.40 -14.34 25.76
C HIS A 333 6.25 -13.22 26.39
N SER A 334 5.78 -11.96 26.31
CA SER A 334 6.55 -10.75 26.62
C SER A 334 6.12 -9.99 27.87
#